data_AF-A0A1V5L380-F1
#
_entry.id   AF-A0A1V5L380-F1
#
_cell.length_a   1.000
_cell.length_b   1.000
_cell.length_c   1.000
_cell.angle_alpha   90.00
_cell.angle_beta   90.00
_cell.angle_gamma   90.00
#
_symmetry.space_group_name_H-M   'P 1'
#
loop_
_entity.id
_entity.type
_entity.pdbx_description
1 polymer ?
#
loop_
_entity_poly.entity_id
_entity_poly.type
_entity_poly.pdbx_seq_one_letter_code
_entity_poly.pdbx_strand_id
1 'polypeptide(L)'
;MDQLTLTLFDGGEPCKQYPVAMGKYESPTPVGNWEIVSKYMNPPGVMGTRWLGLNIPYGQYGVHGTNNPGSIGSFASQGCIRMYNTHVEEVYPAVTVGTSVTIVGTPFGAPGVPPTQLKYGAQGPGVLEIQRSLKRLGYLKWNPDGFWGEGTEKAVKKFREDRGLEGPVRMDDKAYELLGY
;
A
#
# COMPACT_ATOMS: atom_id res chain seq x y z
N MET A 1 13.39 -6.21 12.32
CA MET A 1 14.00 -5.85 11.02
C MET A 1 12.92 -5.97 9.98
N ASP A 2 12.75 -4.94 9.16
CA ASP A 2 11.78 -4.97 8.07
C ASP A 2 12.23 -6.00 7.02
N GLN A 3 11.33 -6.90 6.64
CA GLN A 3 11.59 -7.90 5.61
C GLN A 3 11.23 -7.32 4.24
N LEU A 4 12.23 -6.81 3.52
CA LEU A 4 12.08 -6.29 2.16
C LEU A 4 12.15 -7.44 1.14
N THR A 5 11.16 -8.32 1.21
CA THR A 5 11.11 -9.55 0.41
C THR A 5 9.76 -9.76 -0.25
N LEU A 6 9.78 -10.35 -1.45
CA LEU A 6 8.62 -10.92 -2.12
C LEU A 6 8.77 -12.44 -2.12
N THR A 7 7.76 -13.15 -1.61
CA THR A 7 7.72 -14.61 -1.64
C THR A 7 6.67 -15.06 -2.65
N LEU A 8 7.09 -15.88 -3.61
CA LEU A 8 6.21 -16.55 -4.57
C LEU A 8 5.69 -17.85 -3.94
N PHE A 9 4.39 -18.07 -4.01
CA PHE A 9 3.71 -19.27 -3.53
C PHE A 9 3.09 -20.05 -4.69
N ASP A 10 3.10 -21.38 -4.60
CA ASP A 10 2.38 -22.30 -5.48
C ASP A 10 1.55 -23.25 -4.61
N GLY A 11 0.24 -23.31 -4.85
CA GLY A 11 -0.68 -24.11 -4.03
C GLY A 11 -0.68 -23.76 -2.52
N GLY A 12 -0.20 -22.58 -2.13
CA GLY A 12 -0.05 -22.16 -0.73
C GLY A 12 1.31 -22.48 -0.11
N GLU A 13 2.19 -23.18 -0.81
CA GLU A 13 3.55 -23.48 -0.37
C GLU A 13 4.56 -22.43 -0.89
N PRO A 14 5.49 -21.95 -0.06
CA PRO A 14 6.48 -20.97 -0.50
C PRO A 14 7.51 -21.61 -1.45
N CYS A 15 7.57 -21.13 -2.69
CA CYS A 15 8.48 -21.65 -3.70
C CYS A 15 9.82 -20.93 -3.70
N LYS A 16 9.79 -19.59 -3.71
CA LYS A 16 10.99 -18.77 -3.84
C LYS A 16 10.80 -17.40 -3.23
N GLN A 17 11.87 -16.87 -2.64
CA GLN A 17 11.90 -15.54 -2.05
C GLN A 17 12.91 -14.66 -2.77
N TYR A 18 12.54 -13.41 -2.99
CA TYR A 18 13.34 -12.42 -3.70
C TYR A 18 13.50 -11.16 -2.85
N PRO A 19 14.68 -10.53 -2.81
CA PRO A 19 14.83 -9.20 -2.25
C PRO A 19 14.11 -8.18 -3.15
N VAL A 20 13.47 -7.19 -2.52
CA VAL A 20 12.74 -6.13 -3.23
C VAL A 20 13.06 -4.75 -2.67
N ALA A 21 12.71 -3.70 -3.42
CA ALA A 21 12.58 -2.36 -2.87
C ALA A 21 11.10 -2.02 -2.71
N MET A 22 10.75 -1.29 -1.65
CA MET A 22 9.40 -0.80 -1.40
C MET A 22 9.34 0.73 -1.45
N GLY A 23 8.13 1.27 -1.31
CA GLY A 23 7.87 2.72 -1.23
C GLY A 23 8.62 3.36 -0.09
N LYS A 24 9.02 4.63 -0.26
CA LYS A 24 9.58 5.43 0.83
C LYS A 24 8.56 5.60 1.95
N TYR A 25 9.00 6.05 3.12
CA TYR A 25 8.07 6.31 4.23
C TYR A 25 7.04 7.40 3.91
N GLU A 26 7.38 8.35 3.05
CA GLU A 26 6.47 9.41 2.58
C GLU A 26 5.53 8.95 1.46
N SER A 27 5.84 7.81 0.82
CA SER A 27 5.07 7.21 -0.27
C SER A 27 5.01 5.69 -0.10
N PRO A 28 4.44 5.20 1.02
CA PRO A 28 4.56 3.80 1.40
C PRO A 28 3.85 2.88 0.41
N THR A 29 4.35 1.66 0.29
CA THR A 29 3.70 0.62 -0.52
C THR A 29 2.34 0.27 0.12
N PRO A 30 1.24 0.30 -0.65
CA PRO A 30 -0.10 -0.03 -0.16
C PRO A 30 -0.22 -1.42 0.47
N VAL A 31 -0.46 -1.48 1.78
CA VAL A 31 -0.73 -2.74 2.48
C VAL A 31 -2.14 -3.27 2.16
N GLY A 32 -2.30 -4.59 2.20
CA GLY A 32 -3.58 -5.25 1.98
C GLY A 32 -3.50 -6.39 0.98
N ASN A 33 -4.68 -6.86 0.57
CA ASN A 33 -4.83 -7.91 -0.42
C ASN A 33 -5.23 -7.29 -1.76
N TRP A 34 -4.42 -7.58 -2.77
CA TRP A 34 -4.54 -7.06 -4.12
C TRP A 34 -4.53 -8.21 -5.13
N GLU A 35 -4.78 -7.90 -6.38
CA GLU A 35 -4.70 -8.84 -7.50
C GLU A 35 -3.90 -8.25 -8.64
N ILE A 36 -3.16 -9.11 -9.35
CA ILE A 36 -2.54 -8.73 -10.62
C ILE A 36 -3.63 -8.54 -11.67
N VAL A 37 -3.79 -7.32 -12.17
CA VAL A 37 -4.80 -6.97 -13.19
C VAL A 37 -4.21 -6.66 -14.56
N SER A 38 -2.91 -6.45 -14.65
CA SER A 38 -2.23 -6.24 -15.93
C SER A 38 -0.81 -6.81 -15.90
N LYS A 39 -0.36 -7.28 -17.06
CA LYS A 39 1.00 -7.78 -17.25
C LYS A 39 1.48 -7.37 -18.63
N TYR A 40 2.68 -6.79 -18.73
CA TYR A 40 3.31 -6.55 -20.02
C TYR A 40 4.84 -6.54 -19.91
N MET A 41 5.48 -6.82 -21.04
CA MET A 41 6.93 -6.77 -21.21
C MET A 41 7.36 -5.38 -21.70
N ASN A 42 8.60 -5.01 -21.42
CA ASN A 42 9.21 -3.75 -21.87
C ASN A 42 8.42 -2.50 -21.45
N PRO A 43 8.15 -2.31 -20.14
CA PRO A 43 7.59 -1.07 -19.63
C PRO A 43 8.54 0.13 -19.85
N PRO A 44 8.10 1.37 -19.55
CA PRO A 44 9.01 2.52 -19.54
C PRO A 44 10.31 2.18 -18.78
N GLY A 45 11.47 2.56 -19.32
CA GLY A 45 12.76 1.99 -18.92
C GLY A 45 13.10 2.05 -17.41
N VAL A 46 12.55 3.03 -16.68
CA VAL A 46 12.68 3.11 -15.21
C VAL A 46 12.08 1.90 -14.47
N MET A 47 11.12 1.22 -15.08
CA MET A 47 10.45 0.03 -14.56
C MET A 47 11.15 -1.28 -14.96
N GLY A 48 12.26 -1.21 -15.70
CA GLY A 48 13.01 -2.40 -16.11
C GLY A 48 12.32 -3.21 -17.20
N THR A 49 12.28 -4.54 -17.04
CA THR A 49 11.93 -5.45 -18.16
C THR A 49 10.51 -6.01 -18.11
N ARG A 50 9.85 -6.00 -16.95
CA ARG A 50 8.51 -6.55 -16.74
C ARG A 50 7.67 -5.67 -15.82
N TRP A 51 6.37 -5.63 -16.08
CA TRP A 51 5.36 -4.98 -15.24
C TRP A 51 4.26 -5.96 -14.84
N LEU A 52 3.87 -5.93 -13.56
CA LEU A 52 2.73 -6.64 -12.97
C LEU A 52 1.88 -5.60 -12.21
N GLY A 53 0.80 -5.10 -12.81
CA GLY A 53 -0.02 -4.05 -12.22
C GLY A 53 -1.04 -4.58 -11.22
N LEU A 54 -1.25 -3.84 -10.13
CA LEU A 54 -2.15 -4.20 -9.03
C LEU A 54 -3.44 -3.37 -9.06
N ASN A 55 -4.55 -3.94 -8.60
CA ASN A 55 -5.87 -3.30 -8.51
C ASN A 55 -6.03 -2.32 -7.34
N ILE A 56 -5.04 -1.45 -7.12
CA ILE A 56 -5.10 -0.45 -6.05
C ILE A 56 -5.92 0.76 -6.53
N PRO A 57 -7.02 1.15 -5.85
CA PRO A 57 -8.04 2.04 -6.43
C PRO A 57 -7.61 3.51 -6.59
N TYR A 58 -6.59 3.95 -5.86
CA TYR A 58 -6.15 5.35 -5.80
C TYR A 58 -4.81 5.62 -6.50
N GLY A 59 -4.31 4.68 -7.30
CA GLY A 59 -3.10 4.93 -8.09
C GLY A 59 -2.61 3.75 -8.90
N GLN A 60 -1.60 4.00 -9.73
CA GLN A 60 -0.94 2.96 -10.51
C GLN A 60 0.19 2.35 -9.69
N TYR A 61 -0.09 1.19 -9.11
CA TYR A 61 0.87 0.42 -8.32
C TYR A 61 1.13 -0.92 -8.99
N GLY A 62 2.33 -1.45 -8.80
CA GLY A 62 2.73 -2.70 -9.42
C GLY A 62 4.01 -3.28 -8.84
N VAL A 63 4.27 -4.52 -9.21
CA VAL A 63 5.57 -5.17 -9.09
C VAL A 63 6.27 -5.03 -10.44
N HIS A 64 7.49 -4.51 -10.44
CA HIS A 64 8.23 -4.30 -11.68
C HIS A 64 9.75 -4.46 -11.48
N GLY A 65 10.49 -4.53 -12.58
CA GLY A 65 11.95 -4.54 -12.58
C GLY A 65 12.55 -3.19 -12.16
N THR A 66 13.80 -2.90 -12.50
CA THR A 66 14.34 -1.56 -12.28
C THR A 66 15.56 -1.28 -13.16
N ASN A 67 15.79 -0.01 -13.49
CA ASN A 67 17.07 0.47 -14.02
C ASN A 67 18.06 0.91 -12.93
N ASN A 68 17.65 0.86 -11.65
CA ASN A 68 18.50 1.20 -10.51
C ASN A 68 18.60 -0.01 -9.55
N PRO A 69 19.42 -1.04 -9.89
CA PRO A 69 19.55 -2.25 -9.09
C PRO A 69 20.06 -1.99 -7.66
N GLY A 70 20.78 -0.88 -7.43
CA GLY A 70 21.21 -0.47 -6.09
C GLY A 70 20.06 -0.05 -5.16
N SER A 71 18.84 0.12 -5.67
CA SER A 71 17.66 0.40 -4.84
C SER A 71 17.07 -0.83 -4.15
N ILE A 72 17.39 -2.03 -4.62
CA ILE A 72 16.85 -3.28 -4.05
C ILE A 72 17.37 -3.48 -2.62
N GLY A 73 16.48 -3.87 -1.70
CA GLY A 73 16.79 -3.95 -0.27
C GLY A 73 16.67 -2.63 0.47
N SER A 74 15.96 -1.63 -0.09
CA SER A 74 15.69 -0.35 0.57
C SER A 74 14.27 0.18 0.31
N PHE A 75 13.86 1.18 1.08
CA PHE A 75 12.65 1.97 0.84
C PHE A 75 12.96 3.13 -0.11
N ALA A 76 12.79 2.92 -1.42
CA ALA A 76 13.30 3.83 -2.45
C ALA A 76 12.31 4.18 -3.56
N SER A 77 11.17 3.50 -3.65
CA SER A 77 10.18 3.71 -4.71
C SER A 77 9.13 4.75 -4.30
N GLN A 78 8.20 5.04 -5.21
CA GLN A 78 7.00 5.86 -4.92
C GLN A 78 5.78 5.00 -4.56
N GLY A 79 6.01 3.81 -4.01
CA GLY A 79 4.98 2.87 -3.57
C GLY A 79 4.96 1.56 -4.36
N CYS A 80 5.50 1.51 -5.58
CA CYS A 80 5.65 0.25 -6.33
C CYS A 80 6.70 -0.67 -5.70
N ILE A 81 6.57 -1.97 -5.94
CA ILE A 81 7.55 -2.97 -5.51
C ILE A 81 8.56 -3.16 -6.64
N ARG A 82 9.83 -2.88 -6.38
CA ARG A 82 10.92 -3.07 -7.35
C ARG A 82 11.62 -4.39 -7.13
N MET A 83 11.97 -5.06 -8.22
CA MET A 83 12.77 -6.27 -8.24
C MET A 83 13.99 -6.07 -9.15
N TYR A 84 15.02 -6.89 -8.96
CA TYR A 84 16.02 -7.07 -10.03
C TYR A 84 15.33 -7.57 -11.30
N ASN A 85 15.82 -7.14 -12.48
CA ASN A 85 15.23 -7.54 -13.76
C ASN A 85 15.20 -9.05 -13.94
N THR A 86 16.28 -9.75 -13.57
CA THR A 86 16.36 -11.21 -13.59
C THR A 86 15.28 -11.86 -12.71
N HIS A 87 15.01 -11.31 -11.53
CA HIS A 87 14.00 -11.87 -10.62
C HIS A 87 12.58 -11.64 -11.12
N VAL A 88 12.25 -10.45 -11.63
CA VAL A 88 10.90 -10.22 -12.19
C VAL A 88 10.68 -11.01 -13.47
N GLU A 89 11.73 -11.33 -14.23
CA GLU A 89 11.66 -12.21 -15.39
C GLU A 89 11.33 -13.65 -15.03
N GLU A 90 11.72 -14.11 -13.84
CA GLU A 90 11.31 -15.42 -13.30
C GLU A 90 9.88 -15.39 -12.75
N VAL A 91 9.50 -14.34 -12.02
CA VAL A 91 8.15 -14.20 -11.45
C VAL A 91 7.10 -14.02 -12.55
N TYR A 92 7.43 -13.26 -13.59
CA TYR A 92 6.48 -12.90 -14.65
C TYR A 92 5.78 -14.09 -15.29
N PRO A 93 6.45 -15.16 -15.77
CA PRO A 93 5.77 -16.33 -16.33
C PRO A 93 5.07 -17.20 -15.26
N ALA A 94 5.48 -17.13 -13.99
CA ALA A 94 4.93 -17.97 -12.93
C ALA A 94 3.56 -17.50 -12.40
N VAL A 95 3.21 -16.23 -12.60
CA VAL A 95 1.93 -15.65 -12.14
C VAL A 95 1.01 -15.33 -13.32
N THR A 96 -0.30 -15.27 -13.08
CA THR A 96 -1.30 -14.87 -14.10
C THR A 96 -2.02 -13.60 -13.69
N VAL A 97 -2.76 -13.00 -14.63
CA VAL A 97 -3.81 -12.04 -14.23
C VAL A 97 -4.79 -12.78 -13.30
N GLY A 98 -5.20 -12.13 -12.21
CA GLY A 98 -5.99 -12.71 -11.13
C GLY A 98 -5.15 -13.33 -10.00
N THR A 99 -3.82 -13.47 -10.12
CA THR A 99 -3.00 -13.93 -9.00
C THR A 99 -3.08 -12.94 -7.84
N SER A 100 -3.42 -13.44 -6.64
CA SER A 100 -3.48 -12.65 -5.42
C SER A 100 -2.10 -12.20 -4.96
N VAL A 101 -2.02 -10.97 -4.45
CA VAL A 101 -0.82 -10.34 -3.90
C VAL A 101 -1.16 -9.76 -2.54
N THR A 102 -0.61 -10.35 -1.49
CA THR A 102 -0.74 -9.82 -0.11
C THR A 102 0.49 -9.00 0.23
N ILE A 103 0.29 -7.72 0.54
CA ILE A 103 1.33 -6.80 0.99
C ILE A 103 1.15 -6.57 2.49
N VAL A 104 2.18 -6.94 3.25
CA VAL A 104 2.23 -6.80 4.71
C VAL A 104 3.28 -5.76 5.07
N GLY A 105 2.96 -4.86 5.98
CA GLY A 105 3.87 -3.79 6.43
C GLY A 105 3.15 -2.71 7.22
N THR A 106 3.81 -1.57 7.43
CA THR A 106 3.22 -0.40 8.08
C THR A 106 2.62 0.55 7.04
N PRO A 107 1.34 0.92 7.17
CA PRO A 107 0.67 1.77 6.19
C PRO A 107 0.97 3.26 6.32
N PHE A 108 1.53 3.69 7.45
CA PHE A 108 1.72 5.11 7.82
C PHE A 108 3.19 5.57 7.79
N GLY A 109 4.08 4.81 7.15
CA GLY A 109 5.49 5.14 7.05
C GLY A 109 6.36 4.45 8.10
N ALA A 110 7.39 5.15 8.58
CA ALA A 110 8.42 4.56 9.43
C ALA A 110 7.90 4.23 10.84
N PRO A 111 8.31 3.09 11.43
CA PRO A 111 8.01 2.79 12.82
C PRO A 111 8.47 3.92 13.77
N GLY A 112 7.61 4.32 14.70
CA GLY A 112 7.91 5.37 15.68
C GLY A 112 7.80 6.81 15.15
N VAL A 113 7.43 7.00 13.88
CA VAL A 113 7.07 8.31 13.33
C VAL A 113 5.54 8.43 13.32
N PRO A 114 4.97 9.47 13.96
CA PRO A 114 3.54 9.71 13.90
C PRO A 114 3.05 9.80 12.45
N PRO A 115 1.92 9.17 12.11
CA PRO A 115 1.36 9.28 10.77
C PRO A 115 1.14 10.74 10.38
N THR A 116 1.29 11.05 9.09
CA THR A 116 0.95 12.39 8.58
C THR A 116 -0.51 12.73 8.91
N GLN A 117 -0.78 13.98 9.28
CA GLN A 117 -2.16 14.42 9.51
C GLN A 117 -2.95 14.37 8.21
N LEU A 118 -3.98 13.52 8.19
CA LEU A 118 -4.88 13.37 7.03
C LEU A 118 -6.15 14.18 7.25
N LYS A 119 -6.67 14.76 6.16
CA LYS A 119 -7.85 15.62 6.16
C LYS A 119 -8.57 15.52 4.81
N TYR A 120 -9.70 16.20 4.68
CA TYR A 120 -10.45 16.34 3.44
C TYR A 120 -9.54 16.57 2.22
N GLY A 121 -9.80 15.81 1.15
CA GLY A 121 -9.04 15.84 -0.11
C GLY A 121 -7.75 15.02 -0.12
N ALA A 122 -7.33 14.45 1.03
CA ALA A 122 -6.21 13.51 1.04
C ALA A 122 -6.54 12.23 0.26
N GLN A 123 -5.51 11.60 -0.30
CA GLN A 123 -5.62 10.31 -0.96
C GLN A 123 -4.38 9.45 -0.69
N GLY A 124 -4.54 8.13 -0.73
CA GLY A 124 -3.43 7.18 -0.65
C GLY A 124 -3.58 6.12 0.44
N PRO A 125 -2.50 5.37 0.72
CA PRO A 125 -2.53 4.22 1.63
C PRO A 125 -3.00 4.55 3.04
N GLY A 126 -2.57 5.69 3.60
CA GLY A 126 -3.02 6.11 4.92
C GLY A 126 -4.53 6.39 4.97
N VAL A 127 -5.10 6.95 3.90
CA VAL A 127 -6.55 7.18 3.80
C VAL A 127 -7.30 5.85 3.68
N LEU A 128 -6.77 4.90 2.93
CA LEU A 128 -7.39 3.59 2.82
C LEU A 128 -7.44 2.89 4.19
N GLU A 129 -6.37 2.96 4.97
CA GLU A 129 -6.31 2.33 6.28
C GLU A 129 -7.24 2.96 7.30
N ILE A 130 -7.31 4.29 7.35
CA ILE A 130 -8.28 4.93 8.25
C ILE A 130 -9.71 4.57 7.84
N GLN A 131 -10.01 4.47 6.54
CA GLN A 131 -11.31 4.02 6.08
C GLN A 131 -11.59 2.55 6.44
N ARG A 132 -10.61 1.65 6.34
CA ARG A 132 -10.75 0.26 6.78
C ARG A 132 -11.07 0.19 8.28
N SER A 133 -10.39 0.98 9.10
CA SER A 133 -10.60 1.03 10.54
C SER A 133 -11.94 1.66 10.92
N LEU A 134 -12.31 2.78 10.30
CA LEU A 134 -13.63 3.40 10.49
C LEU A 134 -14.77 2.49 10.03
N LYS A 135 -14.60 1.72 8.95
CA LYS A 135 -15.58 0.72 8.51
C LYS A 135 -15.75 -0.39 9.54
N ARG A 136 -14.65 -0.92 10.08
CA ARG A 136 -14.65 -1.95 11.12
C ARG A 136 -15.39 -1.48 12.39
N LEU A 137 -15.26 -0.20 12.70
CA LEU A 137 -15.94 0.45 13.83
C LEU A 137 -17.38 0.90 13.52
N GLY A 138 -17.87 0.68 12.29
CA GLY A 138 -19.25 0.99 11.89
C GLY A 138 -19.52 2.43 11.43
N TYR A 139 -18.48 3.27 11.29
CA TYR A 139 -18.61 4.66 10.83
C TYR A 139 -18.70 4.78 9.31
N LEU A 140 -18.21 3.79 8.56
CA LEU A 140 -18.26 3.76 7.09
C LEU A 140 -19.10 2.58 6.59
N LYS A 141 -19.99 2.88 5.63
CA LYS A 141 -20.94 1.89 5.08
C LYS A 141 -20.54 1.32 3.71
N TRP A 142 -19.66 1.99 2.97
CA TRP A 142 -19.22 1.56 1.63
C TRP A 142 -17.83 0.92 1.67
N ASN A 143 -17.32 0.52 0.52
CA ASN A 143 -15.97 -0.05 0.39
C ASN A 143 -14.91 1.06 0.43
N PRO A 144 -13.87 0.95 1.28
CA PRO A 144 -12.74 1.87 1.27
C PRO A 144 -12.13 2.01 -0.12
N ASP A 145 -11.87 3.25 -0.52
CA ASP A 145 -11.37 3.62 -1.85
C ASP A 145 -10.04 4.39 -1.79
N GLY A 146 -9.56 4.71 -0.58
CA GLY A 146 -8.35 5.49 -0.35
C GLY A 146 -8.48 6.96 -0.69
N PHE A 147 -9.70 7.49 -0.85
CA PHE A 147 -9.97 8.90 -1.08
C PHE A 147 -10.76 9.52 0.08
N TRP A 148 -10.26 10.64 0.60
CA TRP A 148 -10.96 11.39 1.65
C TRP A 148 -11.92 12.40 1.03
N GLY A 149 -13.11 11.93 0.67
CA GLY A 149 -14.25 12.76 0.27
C GLY A 149 -15.22 13.05 1.41
N GLU A 150 -16.41 13.54 1.04
CA GLU A 150 -17.48 13.91 1.98
C GLU A 150 -17.89 12.75 2.91
N GLY A 151 -17.91 11.53 2.40
CA GLY A 151 -18.23 10.36 3.19
C GLY A 151 -17.21 10.10 4.30
N THR A 152 -15.92 10.12 3.96
CA THR A 152 -14.82 9.97 4.93
C THR A 152 -14.84 11.12 5.95
N GLU A 153 -15.11 12.35 5.50
CA GLU A 153 -15.24 13.53 6.36
C GLU A 153 -16.32 13.33 7.43
N LYS A 154 -17.53 12.90 7.03
CA LYS A 154 -18.63 12.61 7.96
C LYS A 154 -18.28 11.50 8.95
N ALA A 155 -17.63 10.44 8.46
CA ALA A 155 -17.22 9.31 9.31
C ALA A 155 -16.17 9.72 10.35
N VAL A 156 -15.14 10.48 9.94
CA VAL A 156 -14.10 10.98 10.85
C VAL A 156 -14.69 11.97 11.84
N LYS A 157 -15.56 12.88 11.40
CA LYS A 157 -16.26 13.81 12.30
C LYS A 157 -17.04 13.06 13.37
N LYS A 158 -17.86 12.08 12.98
CA LYS A 158 -18.64 11.29 13.93
C LYS A 158 -17.75 10.48 14.87
N PHE A 159 -16.69 9.85 14.35
CA PHE A 159 -15.72 9.15 15.17
C PHE A 159 -15.08 10.07 16.23
N ARG A 160 -14.68 11.28 15.84
CA ARG A 160 -14.10 12.26 16.77
C ARG A 160 -15.11 12.67 17.85
N GLU A 161 -16.34 12.98 17.45
CA GLU A 161 -17.43 13.33 18.39
C GLU A 161 -17.72 12.21 19.39
N ASP A 162 -17.87 10.96 18.91
CA ASP A 162 -18.14 9.79 19.74
C ASP A 162 -16.96 9.44 20.69
N ARG A 163 -15.75 9.96 20.41
CA ARG A 163 -14.55 9.81 21.24
C ARG A 163 -14.20 11.05 22.07
N GLY A 164 -15.03 12.10 22.03
CA GLY A 164 -14.76 13.35 22.76
C GLY A 164 -13.54 14.12 22.24
N LEU A 165 -13.16 13.93 20.98
CA LEU A 165 -12.08 14.69 20.35
C LEU A 165 -12.60 16.02 19.81
N GLU A 166 -12.08 17.12 20.36
CA GLU A 166 -12.39 18.47 19.90
C GLU A 166 -11.49 18.94 18.74
N GLY A 167 -11.84 20.07 18.12
CA GLY A 167 -11.05 20.71 17.07
C GLY A 167 -11.42 20.30 15.64
N PRO A 168 -10.55 20.58 14.66
CA PRO A 168 -10.86 20.36 13.24
C PRO A 168 -11.02 18.88 12.90
N VAL A 169 -11.82 18.58 11.88
CA VAL A 169 -12.01 17.22 11.35
C VAL A 169 -10.75 16.80 10.59
N ARG A 170 -9.93 15.98 11.24
CA ARG A 170 -8.71 15.39 10.69
C ARG A 170 -8.33 14.14 11.47
N MET A 171 -7.45 13.34 10.89
CA MET A 171 -6.71 12.32 11.63
C MET A 171 -5.43 12.97 12.16
N ASP A 172 -5.42 13.27 13.45
CA ASP A 172 -4.25 13.71 14.22
C ASP A 172 -3.80 12.59 15.17
N ASP A 173 -2.69 12.79 15.87
CA ASP A 173 -2.05 11.76 16.71
C ASP A 173 -3.03 11.09 17.68
N LYS A 174 -3.90 11.87 18.33
CA LYS A 174 -4.94 11.35 19.23
C LYS A 174 -5.96 10.47 18.50
N ALA A 175 -6.38 10.87 17.30
CA ALA A 175 -7.31 10.08 16.50
C ALA A 175 -6.67 8.78 16.00
N TYR A 176 -5.38 8.80 15.63
CA TYR A 176 -4.63 7.59 15.27
C TYR A 176 -4.49 6.63 16.43
N GLU A 177 -4.12 7.13 17.61
CA GLU A 177 -3.99 6.33 18.84
C GLU A 177 -5.32 5.61 19.18
N LEU A 178 -6.45 6.32 19.07
CA LEU A 178 -7.78 5.75 19.29
C LEU A 178 -8.23 4.73 18.23
N LEU A 179 -7.57 4.71 17.06
CA LEU A 179 -7.73 3.65 16.05
C LEU A 179 -6.72 2.50 16.23
N GLY A 180 -5.80 2.61 17.19
CA GLY A 180 -4.80 1.57 17.51
C GLY A 180 -3.51 1.67 16.71
N TYR A 181 -3.12 2.88 16.30
CA TYR A 181 -1.85 3.16 15.59
C TYR A 181 -0.88 3.97 16.45
#